data_AF-A0ABD3P7S3-F1
#
_entry.id   AF-A0ABD3P7S3-F1
#
_cell.length_a   1.000
_cell.length_b   1.000
_cell.length_c   1.000
_cell.angle_alpha   90.00
_cell.angle_beta   90.00
_cell.angle_gamma   90.00
#
_symmetry.space_group_name_H-M   'P 1'
#
loop_
_entity.id
_entity.type
_entity.pdbx_description
1 polymer ?
#
loop_
_entity_poly.entity_id
_entity_poly.type
_entity_poly.pdbx_seq_one_letter_code
_entity_poly.pdbx_strand_id
1 'polypeptide(L)'
;MPPPPLLDVCPPPNNIYHGMPVYPNVNISSSSSPDDDDDRKKRRNVSVAASACNADNEVVFVITGASWSMGLQFVRELMGRTHGRIVACVLRPGSAPDLDAYLGSLIVDGDDQRRVDVRRLNMMDAEQIDRLVEEVGSTYGRVDGLFNVVGALGGGKDTPGLETNIGQIDWGWAMS
;
A
#
# COMPACT_ATOMS: atom_id res chain seq x y z
N MET A 1 27.86 -20.27 6.62
CA MET A 1 26.96 -19.97 7.74
C MET A 1 25.53 -20.08 7.23
N PRO A 2 24.63 -20.79 7.91
CA PRO A 2 23.20 -20.73 7.61
C PRO A 2 22.64 -19.34 7.97
N PRO A 3 21.61 -18.85 7.26
CA PRO A 3 20.97 -17.58 7.61
C PRO A 3 20.32 -17.65 9.00
N PRO A 4 20.26 -16.54 9.75
CA PRO A 4 19.54 -16.49 11.01
C PRO A 4 18.06 -16.83 10.80
N PRO A 5 17.41 -17.53 11.75
CA PRO A 5 15.99 -17.82 11.66
C PRO A 5 15.21 -16.51 11.61
N LEU A 6 14.26 -16.43 10.68
CA LEU A 6 13.33 -15.32 10.59
C LEU A 6 12.60 -15.22 11.94
N LEU A 7 12.71 -14.08 12.61
CA LEU A 7 11.93 -13.80 13.80
C LEU A 7 10.46 -13.93 13.41
N ASP A 8 9.76 -14.84 14.07
CA ASP A 8 8.35 -15.08 13.86
C ASP A 8 7.59 -13.84 14.38
N VAL A 9 7.33 -12.87 13.49
CA VAL A 9 6.68 -11.60 13.85
C VAL A 9 5.20 -11.87 14.05
N CYS A 10 4.86 -12.43 15.21
CA CYS A 10 3.47 -12.46 15.66
C CYS A 10 3.06 -11.02 16.03
N PRO A 11 1.91 -10.52 15.53
CA PRO A 11 1.36 -9.27 16.02
C PRO A 11 1.11 -9.38 17.53
N PRO A 12 1.17 -8.27 18.28
CA PRO A 12 0.94 -8.29 19.72
C PRO A 12 -0.40 -8.94 20.05
N PRO A 13 -0.50 -9.74 21.13
CA PRO A 13 -1.72 -10.49 21.48
C PRO A 13 -2.96 -9.60 21.71
N ASN A 14 -2.78 -8.30 21.90
CA ASN A 14 -3.84 -7.32 22.11
C ASN A 14 -3.97 -6.31 20.95
N ASN A 15 -3.63 -6.69 19.73
CA ASN A 15 -3.78 -5.79 18.59
C ASN A 15 -5.29 -5.56 18.32
N ILE A 16 -5.80 -4.39 18.69
CA ILE A 16 -7.17 -3.98 18.37
C ILE A 16 -7.15 -3.53 16.91
N TYR A 17 -7.60 -4.40 16.01
CA TYR A 17 -7.81 -4.04 14.62
C TYR A 17 -9.02 -3.12 14.52
N HIS A 18 -8.78 -1.86 14.17
CA HIS A 18 -9.84 -0.87 13.97
C HIS A 18 -10.66 -1.07 12.68
N GLY A 19 -10.32 -2.08 11.87
CA GLY A 19 -11.03 -2.43 10.64
C GLY A 19 -11.59 -3.84 10.69
N MET A 20 -12.79 -4.03 10.12
CA MET A 20 -13.31 -5.36 9.81
C MET A 20 -12.69 -5.83 8.49
N PRO A 21 -12.15 -7.06 8.42
CA PRO A 21 -11.61 -7.59 7.16
C PRO A 21 -12.75 -7.78 6.15
N VAL A 22 -12.65 -7.12 5.00
CA VAL A 22 -13.67 -7.17 3.93
C VAL A 22 -13.61 -8.50 3.18
N TYR A 23 -12.42 -9.12 3.13
CA TYR A 23 -12.18 -10.47 2.62
C TYR A 23 -11.72 -11.38 3.76
N PRO A 24 -12.02 -12.69 3.73
CA PRO A 24 -11.55 -13.63 4.75
C PRO A 24 -10.03 -13.53 4.87
N ASN A 25 -9.52 -13.47 6.11
CA ASN A 25 -8.12 -13.22 6.46
C ASN A 25 -7.15 -13.82 5.45
N VAL A 26 -6.50 -12.96 4.66
CA VAL A 26 -5.33 -13.33 3.86
C VAL A 26 -4.24 -13.67 4.88
N ASN A 27 -4.13 -14.94 5.21
CA ASN A 27 -3.19 -15.42 6.22
C ASN A 27 -1.78 -15.45 5.59
N ILE A 28 -1.06 -14.33 5.71
CA ILE A 28 0.31 -14.13 5.22
C ILE A 28 1.33 -14.84 6.13
N SER A 29 0.98 -15.12 7.39
CA SER A 29 1.90 -15.54 8.46
C SER A 29 2.11 -17.04 8.62
N SER A 30 1.77 -17.88 7.63
CA SER A 30 1.99 -19.33 7.76
C SER A 30 3.01 -19.88 6.79
N SER A 31 4.00 -19.10 6.42
CA SER A 31 5.14 -19.63 5.69
C SER A 31 6.13 -20.21 6.69
N SER A 32 5.94 -21.48 7.08
CA SER A 32 6.99 -22.48 7.33
C SER A 32 6.54 -23.57 8.32
N SER A 33 6.01 -24.68 7.78
CA SER A 33 6.18 -26.01 8.37
C SER A 33 6.14 -27.06 7.25
N PRO A 34 6.98 -28.11 7.27
CA PRO A 34 7.28 -28.91 6.08
C PRO A 34 6.30 -30.06 5.78
N ASP A 35 5.02 -29.92 6.12
CA ASP A 35 4.00 -30.96 5.85
C ASP A 35 3.12 -30.60 4.64
N ASP A 36 3.48 -31.17 3.49
CA ASP A 36 3.32 -30.71 2.09
C ASP A 36 1.92 -30.79 1.41
N ASP A 37 0.79 -30.85 2.13
CA ASP A 37 -0.55 -30.89 1.49
C ASP A 37 -1.46 -29.69 1.87
N ASP A 38 -1.17 -29.02 2.99
CA ASP A 38 -1.94 -27.86 3.45
C ASP A 38 -1.52 -26.55 2.73
N ASP A 39 -0.23 -26.41 2.42
CA ASP A 39 0.34 -25.26 1.72
C ASP A 39 -0.26 -25.05 0.32
N ARG A 40 -0.59 -26.14 -0.38
CA ARG A 40 -1.19 -26.06 -1.72
C ARG A 40 -2.63 -25.57 -1.66
N LYS A 41 -3.41 -25.96 -0.64
CA LYS A 41 -4.77 -25.45 -0.40
C LYS A 41 -4.73 -24.00 0.04
N LYS A 42 -3.75 -23.62 0.87
CA LYS A 42 -3.60 -22.26 1.36
C LYS A 42 -3.21 -21.26 0.28
N ARG A 43 -2.25 -21.61 -0.58
CA ARG A 43 -1.89 -20.80 -1.77
C ARG A 43 -3.07 -20.64 -2.72
N ARG A 44 -3.87 -21.69 -2.91
CA ARG A 44 -5.11 -21.61 -3.68
C ARG A 44 -6.10 -20.61 -3.05
N ASN A 45 -6.28 -20.64 -1.74
CA ASN A 45 -7.21 -19.73 -1.06
C ASN A 45 -6.79 -18.26 -1.17
N VAL A 46 -5.49 -17.95 -1.02
CA VAL A 46 -4.97 -16.58 -1.22
C VAL A 46 -5.18 -16.13 -2.67
N SER A 47 -4.93 -17.00 -3.64
CA SER A 47 -5.15 -16.67 -5.05
C SER A 47 -6.63 -16.43 -5.37
N VAL A 48 -7.56 -17.18 -4.74
CA VAL A 48 -9.00 -17.01 -4.94
C VAL A 48 -9.50 -15.70 -4.33
N ALA A 49 -9.08 -15.36 -3.11
CA ALA A 49 -9.46 -14.09 -2.48
C ALA A 49 -8.88 -12.89 -3.24
N ALA A 50 -7.63 -12.97 -3.70
CA ALA A 50 -7.01 -11.94 -4.52
C ALA A 50 -7.73 -11.79 -5.88
N SER A 51 -8.07 -12.91 -6.55
CA SER A 51 -8.85 -12.87 -7.78
C SER A 51 -10.25 -12.27 -7.59
N ALA A 52 -10.92 -12.58 -6.47
CA ALA A 52 -12.21 -12.00 -6.14
C ALA A 52 -12.12 -10.50 -5.88
N CYS A 53 -11.10 -10.05 -5.14
CA CYS A 53 -10.82 -8.63 -4.90
C CYS A 53 -10.52 -7.89 -6.21
N ASN A 54 -9.68 -8.47 -7.07
CA ASN A 54 -9.35 -7.88 -8.37
C ASN A 54 -10.56 -7.77 -9.30
N ALA A 55 -11.52 -8.71 -9.19
CA ALA A 55 -12.75 -8.72 -9.98
C ALA A 55 -13.86 -7.80 -9.43
N ASP A 56 -13.73 -7.31 -8.18
CA ASP A 56 -14.72 -6.47 -7.51
C ASP A 56 -14.55 -4.99 -7.93
N ASN A 57 -15.61 -4.41 -8.49
CA ASN A 57 -15.63 -3.01 -8.93
C ASN A 57 -15.73 -2.02 -7.75
N GLU A 58 -16.21 -2.47 -6.59
CA GLU A 58 -16.41 -1.64 -5.40
C GLU A 58 -15.22 -1.67 -4.45
N VAL A 59 -14.18 -2.44 -4.76
CA VAL A 59 -12.91 -2.44 -4.02
C VAL A 59 -12.25 -1.08 -4.11
N VAL A 60 -11.67 -0.64 -2.99
CA VAL A 60 -10.98 0.64 -2.88
C VAL A 60 -9.53 0.45 -2.48
N PHE A 61 -8.62 0.90 -3.35
CA PHE A 61 -7.20 0.95 -3.09
C PHE A 61 -6.76 2.38 -2.79
N VAL A 62 -6.12 2.61 -1.64
CA VAL A 62 -5.52 3.90 -1.29
C VAL A 62 -4.02 3.80 -1.50
N ILE A 63 -3.45 4.72 -2.28
CA ILE A 63 -2.02 4.75 -2.58
C ILE A 63 -1.48 6.12 -2.19
N THR A 64 -0.61 6.16 -1.18
CA THR A 64 0.03 7.40 -0.77
C THR A 64 1.32 7.62 -1.55
N GLY A 65 1.60 8.85 -1.99
CA GLY A 65 2.81 9.12 -2.77
C GLY A 65 2.68 8.67 -4.23
N ALA A 66 1.46 8.71 -4.77
CA ALA A 66 1.12 8.21 -6.11
C ALA A 66 1.67 9.06 -7.26
N SER A 67 2.30 10.20 -6.97
CA SER A 67 2.71 11.18 -7.99
C SER A 67 3.86 10.72 -8.88
N TRP A 68 4.64 9.72 -8.46
CA TRP A 68 5.86 9.28 -9.15
C TRP A 68 6.34 7.89 -8.71
N SER A 69 7.36 7.35 -9.40
CA SER A 69 8.10 6.13 -9.04
C SER A 69 7.18 4.93 -8.73
N MET A 70 7.42 4.22 -7.63
CA MET A 70 6.65 3.04 -7.21
C MET A 70 5.16 3.35 -7.00
N GLY A 71 4.81 4.53 -6.48
CA GLY A 71 3.41 4.91 -6.29
C GLY A 71 2.65 4.93 -7.61
N LEU A 72 3.26 5.51 -8.65
CA LEU A 72 2.70 5.48 -10.00
C LEU A 72 2.64 4.07 -10.60
N GLN A 73 3.63 3.21 -10.33
CA GLN A 73 3.59 1.82 -10.79
C GLN A 73 2.46 1.03 -10.15
N PHE A 74 2.15 1.24 -8.87
CA PHE A 74 0.97 0.65 -8.25
C PHE A 74 -0.33 1.11 -8.91
N VAL A 75 -0.45 2.41 -9.21
CA VAL A 75 -1.62 2.94 -9.95
C VAL A 75 -1.76 2.22 -11.30
N ARG A 76 -0.67 2.12 -12.08
CA ARG A 76 -0.67 1.45 -13.40
C ARG A 76 -1.08 -0.01 -13.30
N GLU A 77 -0.52 -0.73 -12.33
CA GLU A 77 -0.78 -2.15 -12.17
C GLU A 77 -2.21 -2.42 -11.69
N LEU A 78 -2.72 -1.61 -10.77
CA LEU A 78 -4.10 -1.74 -10.28
C LEU A 78 -5.11 -1.38 -11.37
N MET A 79 -4.82 -0.37 -12.20
CA MET A 79 -5.64 -0.06 -13.37
C MET A 79 -5.71 -1.23 -14.36
N GLY A 80 -4.58 -1.91 -14.61
CA GLY A 80 -4.50 -3.02 -15.57
C GLY A 80 -4.95 -4.39 -15.06
N ARG A 81 -4.92 -4.62 -13.73
CA ARG A 81 -5.20 -5.95 -13.14
C ARG A 81 -6.45 -6.03 -12.28
N THR A 82 -7.07 -4.89 -11.98
CA THR A 82 -8.27 -4.84 -11.13
C THR A 82 -9.35 -4.02 -11.81
N HIS A 83 -10.57 -4.12 -11.30
CA HIS A 83 -11.69 -3.25 -11.69
C HIS A 83 -12.10 -2.25 -10.61
N GLY A 84 -11.47 -2.31 -9.44
CA GLY A 84 -11.76 -1.42 -8.31
C GLY A 84 -11.39 0.04 -8.54
N ARG A 85 -11.76 0.87 -7.57
CA ARG A 85 -11.43 2.30 -7.47
C ARG A 85 -10.07 2.51 -6.83
N ILE A 86 -9.37 3.55 -7.28
CA ILE A 86 -8.02 3.91 -6.84
C ILE A 86 -8.05 5.34 -6.32
N VAL A 87 -7.76 5.51 -5.03
CA VAL A 87 -7.52 6.81 -4.40
C VAL A 87 -6.02 7.09 -4.47
N ALA A 88 -5.62 7.91 -5.43
CA ALA A 88 -4.23 8.29 -5.66
C ALA A 88 -3.88 9.56 -4.87
N CYS A 89 -3.17 9.42 -3.76
CA CYS A 89 -2.83 10.56 -2.91
C CYS A 89 -1.50 11.20 -3.33
N VAL A 90 -1.53 12.51 -3.57
CA VAL A 90 -0.40 13.33 -4.01
C VAL A 90 -0.28 14.60 -3.16
N LEU A 91 0.90 15.23 -3.11
CA LEU A 91 1.07 16.48 -2.35
C LEU A 91 0.22 17.65 -2.91
N ARG A 92 0.08 17.72 -4.23
CA ARG A 92 -0.67 18.76 -4.95
C ARG A 92 -1.35 18.14 -6.19
N PRO A 93 -2.68 17.98 -6.19
CA PRO A 93 -3.44 17.55 -7.37
C PRO A 93 -3.22 18.50 -8.55
N GLY A 94 -3.14 17.96 -9.77
CA GLY A 94 -2.82 18.74 -10.99
C GLY A 94 -1.39 19.27 -11.05
N SER A 95 -0.50 18.76 -10.21
CA SER A 95 0.93 19.08 -10.20
C SER A 95 1.77 17.82 -10.02
N ALA A 96 1.32 16.70 -10.59
CA ALA A 96 1.99 15.40 -10.56
C ALA A 96 2.23 14.94 -12.00
N PRO A 97 3.24 15.48 -12.71
CA PRO A 97 3.36 15.39 -14.16
C PRO A 97 3.25 13.96 -14.72
N ASP A 98 3.92 13.00 -14.09
CA ASP A 98 3.93 11.60 -14.57
C ASP A 98 2.58 10.90 -14.35
N LEU A 99 1.91 11.20 -13.23
CA LEU A 99 0.56 10.72 -12.96
C LEU A 99 -0.45 11.38 -13.89
N ASP A 100 -0.40 12.71 -14.02
CA ASP A 100 -1.29 13.50 -14.87
C ASP A 100 -1.16 13.07 -16.35
N ALA A 101 0.06 12.83 -16.83
CA ALA A 101 0.32 12.30 -18.17
C ALA A 101 -0.23 10.88 -18.35
N TYR A 102 -0.09 10.01 -17.34
CA TYR A 102 -0.65 8.67 -17.39
C TYR A 102 -2.19 8.72 -17.42
N LEU A 103 -2.83 9.49 -16.55
CA LEU A 103 -4.28 9.66 -16.54
C LEU A 103 -4.80 10.25 -17.85
N GLY A 104 -4.05 11.19 -18.45
CA GLY A 104 -4.34 11.71 -19.79
C GLY A 104 -4.28 10.65 -20.89
N SER A 105 -3.46 9.60 -20.73
CA SER A 105 -3.39 8.48 -21.68
C SER A 105 -4.55 7.49 -21.57
N LEU A 106 -5.24 7.44 -20.43
CA LEU A 106 -6.39 6.55 -20.18
C LEU A 106 -7.69 7.02 -20.86
N ILE A 107 -7.69 8.20 -21.47
CA ILE A 107 -8.87 8.84 -22.07
C ILE A 107 -9.46 8.04 -23.26
N VAL A 108 -8.74 7.05 -23.79
CA VAL A 108 -9.17 6.28 -24.97
C VAL A 108 -10.44 5.45 -24.72
N ASP A 109 -10.68 4.98 -23.49
CA ASP A 109 -11.80 4.06 -23.16
C ASP A 109 -12.78 4.59 -22.10
N GLY A 110 -12.73 5.89 -21.75
CA GLY A 110 -13.77 6.66 -21.04
C GLY A 110 -14.16 6.28 -19.59
N ASP A 111 -14.13 5.00 -19.24
CA ASP A 111 -14.55 4.46 -17.94
C ASP A 111 -13.37 4.31 -16.99
N ASP A 112 -12.17 4.04 -17.52
CA ASP A 112 -10.96 3.82 -16.74
C ASP A 112 -10.49 5.06 -15.98
N GLN A 113 -10.66 6.26 -16.55
CA GLN A 113 -10.27 7.49 -15.85
C GLN A 113 -11.15 7.75 -14.62
N ARG A 114 -12.42 7.32 -14.65
CA ARG A 114 -13.38 7.52 -13.54
C ARG A 114 -13.05 6.64 -12.33
N ARG A 115 -12.20 5.65 -12.50
CA ARG A 115 -11.76 4.75 -11.43
C ARG A 115 -10.66 5.38 -10.56
N VAL A 116 -10.01 6.45 -11.01
CA VAL A 116 -8.91 7.10 -10.27
C VAL A 116 -9.35 8.43 -9.71
N ASP A 117 -9.41 8.51 -8.38
CA ASP A 117 -9.66 9.75 -7.65
C ASP A 117 -8.34 10.28 -7.07
N VAL A 118 -7.89 11.42 -7.60
CA VAL A 118 -6.66 12.07 -7.15
C VAL A 118 -6.96 12.95 -5.94
N ARG A 119 -6.37 12.64 -4.78
CA ARG A 119 -6.57 13.38 -3.53
C ARG A 119 -5.29 14.06 -3.07
N ARG A 120 -5.44 15.18 -2.38
CA ARG A 120 -4.33 15.85 -1.71
C ARG A 120 -4.01 15.13 -0.40
N LEU A 121 -2.74 14.83 -0.16
CA LEU A 121 -2.26 14.32 1.12
C LEU A 121 -0.81 14.71 1.37
N ASN A 122 -0.57 15.35 2.50
CA ASN A 122 0.74 15.47 3.13
C ASN A 122 0.76 14.56 4.37
N MET A 123 1.59 13.51 4.36
CA MET A 123 1.69 12.56 5.49
C MET A 123 2.25 13.18 6.78
N MET A 124 2.85 14.37 6.70
CA MET A 124 3.35 15.10 7.87
C MET A 124 2.28 16.00 8.50
N ASP A 125 1.08 16.08 7.91
CA ASP A 125 -0.01 16.94 8.35
C ASP A 125 -1.18 16.06 8.81
N ALA A 126 -1.35 15.95 10.12
CA ALA A 126 -2.38 15.13 10.75
C ALA A 126 -3.80 15.52 10.31
N GLU A 127 -4.07 16.82 10.11
CA GLU A 127 -5.39 17.25 9.65
C GLU A 127 -5.69 16.79 8.23
N GLN A 128 -4.68 16.73 7.35
CA GLN A 128 -4.87 16.17 6.01
C GLN A 128 -5.13 14.67 6.04
N ILE A 129 -4.52 13.94 6.98
CA ILE A 129 -4.79 12.52 7.18
C ILE A 129 -6.23 12.32 7.65
N ASP A 130 -6.66 13.03 8.70
CA ASP A 130 -8.01 12.89 9.26
C ASP A 130 -9.09 13.25 8.23
N ARG A 131 -8.89 14.34 7.48
CA ARG A 131 -9.79 14.71 6.36
C ARG A 131 -9.85 13.63 5.30
N LEU A 132 -8.73 13.02 4.93
CA LEU A 132 -8.73 11.93 3.94
C LEU A 132 -9.50 10.71 4.45
N VAL A 133 -9.36 10.36 5.74
CA VAL A 133 -10.10 9.25 6.36
C VAL A 133 -11.61 9.51 6.30
N GLU A 134 -12.05 10.73 6.67
CA GLU A 134 -13.46 11.12 6.58
C GLU A 134 -13.97 11.12 5.14
N GLU A 135 -13.21 11.65 4.18
CA GLU A 135 -13.57 11.71 2.77
C GLU A 135 -13.69 10.31 2.15
N VAL A 136 -12.71 9.44 2.37
CA VAL A 136 -12.72 8.06 1.84
C VAL A 136 -13.82 7.25 2.52
N GLY A 137 -13.97 7.39 3.84
CA GLY A 137 -15.02 6.72 4.60
C GLY A 137 -16.43 7.14 4.18
N SER A 138 -16.66 8.42 3.94
CA SER A 138 -17.97 8.93 3.48
C SER A 138 -18.25 8.63 2.01
N THR A 139 -17.23 8.65 1.15
CA THR A 139 -17.40 8.46 -0.30
C THR A 139 -17.57 6.99 -0.67
N TYR A 140 -16.77 6.10 -0.07
CA TYR A 140 -16.73 4.68 -0.47
C TYR A 140 -17.10 3.70 0.65
N GLY A 141 -17.05 4.10 1.92
CA GLY A 141 -17.40 3.25 3.05
C GLY A 141 -16.44 2.09 3.34
N ARG A 142 -15.34 1.96 2.59
CA ARG A 142 -14.36 0.87 2.72
C ARG A 142 -12.98 1.27 2.20
N VAL A 143 -11.96 0.55 2.68
CA VAL A 143 -10.60 0.51 2.12
C VAL A 143 -10.14 -0.94 2.16
N ASP A 144 -9.81 -1.49 0.99
CA ASP A 144 -9.46 -2.90 0.81
C ASP A 144 -7.96 -3.11 0.66
N GLY A 145 -7.24 -2.08 0.21
CA GLY A 145 -5.79 -2.06 0.17
C GLY A 145 -5.25 -0.67 0.45
N LEU A 146 -4.22 -0.61 1.31
CA LEU A 146 -3.49 0.62 1.59
C LEU A 146 -2.01 0.41 1.24
N PHE A 147 -1.52 1.19 0.29
CA PHE A 147 -0.13 1.20 -0.14
C PHE A 147 0.53 2.48 0.38
N ASN A 148 1.31 2.35 1.46
CA ASN A 148 2.11 3.46 1.96
C ASN A 148 3.44 3.54 1.19
N VAL A 149 3.47 4.37 0.15
CA VAL A 149 4.65 4.56 -0.73
C VAL A 149 5.32 5.92 -0.51
N VAL A 150 4.87 6.70 0.49
CA VAL A 150 5.54 7.96 0.85
C VAL A 150 6.82 7.65 1.60
N GLY A 151 7.95 7.83 0.93
CA GLY A 151 9.25 7.98 1.58
C GLY A 151 9.46 9.44 1.98
N ALA A 152 9.42 9.73 3.28
CA ALA A 152 9.93 10.99 3.79
C ALA A 152 11.44 10.83 4.01
N LEU A 153 12.25 11.20 3.01
CA LEU A 153 13.65 11.45 3.26
C LEU A 153 13.73 12.75 4.03
N GLY A 154 14.14 12.66 5.29
CA GLY A 154 14.35 13.82 6.15
C GLY A 154 15.33 14.80 5.50
N GLY A 155 14.79 15.86 4.90
CA GLY A 155 15.55 16.97 4.34
C GLY A 155 15.67 18.15 5.32
N GLY A 156 15.34 17.93 6.59
CA GLY A 156 15.38 18.94 7.65
C GLY A 156 16.62 18.79 8.53
N LYS A 157 17.05 19.90 9.14
CA LYS A 157 18.10 19.92 10.18
C LYS A 157 17.90 18.88 11.30
N ASP A 158 16.65 18.45 11.52
CA ASP A 158 16.25 17.61 12.66
C ASP A 158 15.85 16.18 12.26
N THR A 159 16.03 15.79 10.99
CA THR A 159 15.82 14.41 10.57
C THR A 159 16.84 14.10 9.48
N PRO A 160 18.04 13.61 9.83
CA PRO A 160 19.02 13.21 8.82
C PRO A 160 18.40 12.16 7.91
N GLY A 161 18.41 12.40 6.60
CA GLY A 161 18.00 11.42 5.61
C GLY A 161 18.74 10.09 5.83
N LEU A 162 18.06 8.98 5.61
CA LEU A 162 18.55 7.62 5.84
C LEU A 162 19.93 7.39 5.16
N GLU A 163 20.16 8.05 4.03
CA GLU A 163 21.39 8.05 3.24
C GLU A 163 22.56 8.87 3.82
N THR A 164 22.37 9.70 4.86
CA THR A 164 23.40 10.65 5.31
C THR A 164 24.14 10.20 6.58
N ASN A 165 23.81 9.05 7.18
CA ASN A 165 24.45 8.63 8.43
C ASN A 165 24.85 7.15 8.50
N ILE A 166 25.49 6.65 7.44
CA ILE A 166 26.23 5.38 7.46
C ILE A 166 27.24 5.32 8.62
N GLY A 167 27.76 6.47 9.06
CA GLY A 167 28.69 6.57 10.20
C GLY A 167 28.08 6.38 11.59
N GLN A 168 26.74 6.45 11.73
CA GLN A 168 26.03 6.23 13.00
C GLN A 168 25.23 4.92 13.04
N ILE A 169 25.39 4.06 12.03
CA ILE A 169 24.87 2.70 12.11
C ILE A 169 25.59 2.00 13.26
N ASP A 170 24.84 1.63 14.30
CA ASP A 170 25.35 0.77 15.36
C ASP A 170 25.63 -0.61 14.75
N TRP A 171 26.91 -0.95 14.60
CA TRP A 171 27.37 -2.22 14.05
C TRP A 171 27.42 -3.34 15.09
N GLY A 172 26.95 -3.10 16.33
CA GLY A 172 26.97 -4.09 17.41
C GLY A 172 26.26 -5.40 17.06
N TRP A 173 25.26 -5.35 16.17
CA TRP A 173 24.53 -6.53 15.69
C TRP A 173 25.23 -7.27 14.53
N ALA A 174 26.14 -6.62 13.80
CA ALA A 174 26.82 -7.21 12.65
C ALA A 174 28.15 -7.88 13.01
N MET A 175 28.65 -7.62 14.23
CA MET A 175 29.91 -8.17 14.74
C MET A 175 29.73 -9.14 15.92
N SER A 176 28.51 -9.65 16.13
CA SER A 176 28.20 -10.70 17.11
C SER A 176 27.88 -12.05 16.47
#